data_AF-A0A1U7EUH1-F1
#
_entry.id   AF-A0A1U7EUH1-F1
#
_cell.length_a   1.000
_cell.length_b   1.000
_cell.length_c   1.000
_cell.angle_alpha   90.00
_cell.angle_beta   90.00
_cell.angle_gamma   90.00
#
_symmetry.space_group_name_H-M   'P 1'
#
loop_
_entity.id
_entity.type
_entity.pdbx_description
1 polymer ?
#
loop_
_entity_poly.entity_id
_entity_poly.type
_entity_poly.pdbx_seq_one_letter_code
_entity_poly.pdbx_strand_id
1 'polypeptide(L)'
;MLNRIAEAVSVADDERSFRQRAGGWVASVRVFVGLLLLYELTVGGWWKLGAPQLAWPPFEPNPGWVGENAGEVLANAAAGRAIEEGTYSWYAALLEGVVLPYAGFWSVVAVVAQLAVGLAFVVGFWNRPAAVVGLLYFVPVFHFGTIRTSPLFGVPIAFLLVTRAGHHYGLDGLIAARSGRLAQLSDRIATLSVLPRPSRSVLPGAVAALSVLSVYYLLSVPGREVTRQALVGLEVAVMLGLVAGGLALYYRGGEPVAVAADMVRAFVGYRFLHEVFVRDHAGVNGLPGWASVDAQAELLAETIVPAHVGPVATAIETVVLPTLPFWVVVFAAVQTAVGAALLVGYRTRLAGTVGAGYLVVLIGLGFVRLAPLLFASALVAATLSGRYASLDAVAGRRPMPPRLRQQVAAPAAAGAAVLFAGGAILGIDPEAGYGAVVGPVALVMLAFVLAAIAVAAAGATKPAAESDPVPDAAATD
;
A
#
# COMPACT_ATOMS: atom_id res chain seq x y z
N MET A 1 39.84 -20.55 -7.24
CA MET A 1 39.80 -19.45 -6.25
C MET A 1 39.48 -18.11 -6.92
N LEU A 2 40.25 -17.68 -7.93
CA LEU A 2 40.03 -16.40 -8.64
C LEU A 2 38.61 -16.24 -9.23
N ASN A 3 38.05 -17.27 -9.87
CA ASN A 3 36.68 -17.19 -10.41
C ASN A 3 35.61 -16.98 -9.32
N ARG A 4 35.78 -17.60 -8.14
CA ARG A 4 34.85 -17.39 -7.01
C ARG A 4 34.96 -15.98 -6.43
N ILE A 5 36.17 -15.42 -6.42
CA ILE A 5 36.39 -14.03 -5.98
C ILE A 5 35.75 -13.06 -6.98
N ALA A 6 35.96 -13.26 -8.28
CA ALA A 6 35.36 -12.44 -9.32
C ALA A 6 33.82 -12.49 -9.30
N GLU A 7 33.25 -13.68 -9.09
CA GLU A 7 31.80 -13.86 -8.93
C GLU A 7 31.27 -13.14 -7.68
N ALA A 8 31.94 -13.28 -6.54
CA ALA A 8 31.55 -12.60 -5.30
C ALA A 8 31.59 -11.07 -5.44
N VAL A 9 32.63 -10.53 -6.10
CA VAL A 9 32.77 -9.10 -6.38
C VAL A 9 31.63 -8.61 -7.28
N SER A 10 31.33 -9.34 -8.36
CA SER A 10 30.23 -8.99 -9.26
C SER A 10 28.87 -8.99 -8.55
N VAL A 11 28.61 -9.95 -7.65
CA VAL A 11 27.36 -9.99 -6.86
C VAL A 11 27.28 -8.78 -5.91
N ALA A 12 28.38 -8.41 -5.26
CA ALA A 12 28.42 -7.28 -4.34
C ALA A 12 28.18 -5.93 -5.06
N ASP A 13 28.77 -5.74 -6.24
CA ASP A 13 28.58 -4.53 -7.04
C ASP A 13 27.14 -4.41 -7.56
N ASP A 14 26.54 -5.53 -7.97
CA ASP A 14 25.15 -5.58 -8.38
C ASP A 14 24.20 -5.22 -7.22
N GLU A 15 24.46 -5.74 -6.01
CA GLU A 15 23.68 -5.38 -4.82
C GLU A 15 23.81 -3.91 -4.47
N ARG A 16 25.01 -3.34 -4.53
CA ARG A 16 25.26 -1.92 -4.27
C ARG A 16 24.51 -1.05 -5.27
N SER A 17 24.60 -1.39 -6.56
CA SER A 17 23.88 -0.71 -7.64
C SER A 17 22.36 -0.79 -7.45
N PHE A 18 21.84 -1.96 -7.06
CA PHE A 18 20.42 -2.15 -6.75
C PHE A 18 19.98 -1.24 -5.60
N ARG A 19 20.67 -1.29 -4.46
CA ARG A 19 20.33 -0.48 -3.26
C ARG A 19 20.35 1.01 -3.56
N GLN A 20 21.36 1.48 -4.30
CA GLN A 20 21.47 2.88 -4.69
C GLN A 20 20.26 3.34 -5.52
N ARG A 21 19.78 2.50 -6.45
CA ARG A 21 18.62 2.83 -7.30
C ARG A 21 17.28 2.62 -6.59
N ALA A 22 17.23 1.70 -5.62
CA ALA A 22 16.01 1.37 -4.88
C ALA A 22 15.57 2.50 -3.94
N GLY A 23 16.50 3.25 -3.34
CA GLY A 23 16.20 4.24 -2.31
C GLY A 23 15.15 5.27 -2.70
N GLY A 24 15.21 5.82 -3.92
CA GLY A 24 14.22 6.78 -4.41
C GLY A 24 12.81 6.17 -4.50
N TRP A 25 12.70 4.93 -4.97
CA TRP A 25 11.41 4.22 -5.08
C TRP A 25 10.85 3.83 -3.71
N VAL A 26 11.70 3.40 -2.77
CA VAL A 26 11.28 3.12 -1.39
C VAL A 26 10.72 4.38 -0.72
N ALA A 27 11.40 5.52 -0.88
CA ALA A 27 10.92 6.80 -0.37
C ALA A 27 9.59 7.23 -1.03
N SER A 28 9.41 6.93 -2.31
CA SER A 28 8.19 7.25 -3.05
C SER A 28 6.99 6.45 -2.56
N VAL A 29 7.17 5.14 -2.34
CA VAL A 29 6.15 4.27 -1.74
C VAL A 29 5.80 4.78 -0.34
N ARG A 30 6.80 5.15 0.46
CA ARG A 30 6.60 5.73 1.80
C ARG A 30 5.71 6.97 1.76
N VAL A 31 6.07 7.96 0.95
CA VAL A 31 5.32 9.22 0.84
C VAL A 31 3.90 8.95 0.33
N PHE A 32 3.76 8.11 -0.70
CA PHE A 32 2.45 7.78 -1.27
C PHE A 32 1.52 7.12 -0.25
N VAL A 33 2.01 6.13 0.51
CA VAL A 33 1.24 5.47 1.58
C VAL A 33 0.87 6.46 2.69
N GLY A 34 1.80 7.34 3.08
CA GLY A 34 1.54 8.40 4.05
C GLY A 34 0.42 9.34 3.60
N LEU A 35 0.47 9.81 2.35
CA LEU A 35 -0.56 10.66 1.75
C LEU A 35 -1.93 9.96 1.69
N LEU A 36 -1.97 8.68 1.32
CA LEU A 36 -3.20 7.89 1.32
C LEU A 36 -3.79 7.73 2.74
N LEU A 37 -2.97 7.51 3.76
CA LEU A 37 -3.45 7.44 5.15
C LEU A 37 -4.03 8.77 5.62
N LEU A 38 -3.39 9.89 5.26
CA LEU A 38 -3.91 11.23 5.56
C LEU A 38 -5.19 11.53 4.78
N TYR A 39 -5.29 11.09 3.53
CA TYR A 39 -6.52 11.17 2.76
C TYR A 39 -7.65 10.36 3.39
N GLU A 40 -7.42 9.11 3.80
CA GLU A 40 -8.45 8.30 4.47
C GLU A 40 -8.85 8.87 5.83
N LEU A 41 -7.99 9.68 6.44
CA LEU A 41 -8.26 10.36 7.71
C LEU A 41 -9.19 11.57 7.52
N THR A 42 -9.04 12.29 6.42
CA THR A 42 -9.77 13.54 6.17
C THR A 42 -11.00 13.34 5.30
N VAL A 43 -10.89 12.55 4.23
CA VAL A 43 -11.86 12.51 3.13
C VAL A 43 -12.32 11.08 2.79
N GLY A 44 -11.54 10.06 3.12
CA GLY A 44 -11.89 8.68 2.78
C GLY A 44 -13.14 8.16 3.50
N GLY A 45 -13.50 6.90 3.23
CA GLY A 45 -14.83 6.38 3.58
C GLY A 45 -15.11 6.23 5.07
N TRP A 46 -14.16 6.57 5.94
CA TRP A 46 -14.27 6.58 7.40
C TRP A 46 -13.95 7.96 7.98
N TRP A 47 -13.87 9.01 7.15
CA TRP A 47 -13.41 10.36 7.46
C TRP A 47 -13.57 10.74 8.94
N LYS A 48 -12.44 11.08 9.55
CA LYS A 48 -12.32 11.26 11.00
C LYS A 48 -12.17 12.73 11.35
N LEU A 49 -11.35 13.43 10.58
CA LEU A 49 -11.06 14.86 10.80
C LEU A 49 -11.87 15.78 9.87
N GLY A 50 -12.59 15.24 8.90
CA GLY A 50 -13.31 16.03 7.90
C GLY A 50 -12.41 16.51 6.77
N ALA A 51 -13.04 16.92 5.66
CA ALA A 51 -12.34 17.41 4.50
C ALA A 51 -11.67 18.77 4.81
N PRO A 52 -10.47 19.04 4.28
CA PRO A 52 -9.88 20.37 4.39
C PRO A 52 -10.79 21.40 3.73
N GLN A 53 -11.17 22.44 4.46
CA GLN A 53 -11.94 23.56 3.93
C GLN A 53 -11.13 24.86 4.04
N LEU A 54 -11.39 25.78 3.11
CA LEU A 54 -10.80 27.13 3.12
C LEU A 54 -11.41 28.02 4.23
N ALA A 55 -12.55 27.61 4.80
CA ALA A 55 -13.22 28.29 5.90
C ALA A 55 -12.59 27.94 7.27
N TRP A 56 -12.83 28.77 8.29
CA TRP A 56 -12.42 28.48 9.67
C TRP A 56 -13.60 27.88 10.47
N PRO A 57 -13.41 26.77 11.18
CA PRO A 57 -12.18 25.98 11.30
C PRO A 57 -11.84 25.23 10.00
N PRO A 58 -10.55 25.00 9.69
CA PRO A 58 -10.12 24.37 8.42
C PRO A 58 -10.54 22.90 8.29
N PHE A 59 -11.16 22.35 9.33
CA PHE A 59 -11.65 20.98 9.43
C PHE A 59 -12.95 20.98 10.23
N GLU A 60 -13.90 20.14 9.82
CA GLU A 60 -15.10 19.80 10.60
C GLU A 60 -14.97 18.32 11.01
N PRO A 61 -14.44 18.04 12.23
CA PRO A 61 -14.19 16.67 12.65
C PRO A 61 -15.49 15.87 12.79
N ASN A 62 -15.44 14.58 12.46
CA ASN A 62 -16.58 13.70 12.61
C ASN A 62 -16.89 13.48 14.11
N PRO A 63 -18.08 13.87 14.60
CA PRO A 63 -18.41 13.77 16.03
C PRO A 63 -18.38 12.33 16.54
N GLY A 64 -18.61 11.34 15.67
CA GLY A 64 -18.55 9.92 15.99
C GLY A 64 -17.12 9.37 16.15
N TRP A 65 -16.11 10.08 15.64
CA TRP A 65 -14.70 9.74 15.82
C TRP A 65 -14.05 10.52 16.96
N VAL A 66 -14.34 11.81 17.04
CA VAL A 66 -13.78 12.73 18.03
C VAL A 66 -14.89 13.68 18.49
N GLY A 67 -14.95 14.00 19.79
CA GLY A 67 -15.96 14.89 20.35
C GLY A 67 -16.96 14.16 21.25
N GLU A 68 -18.14 14.74 21.42
CA GLU A 68 -19.16 14.29 22.39
C GLU A 68 -19.67 12.88 22.08
N ASN A 69 -19.74 12.51 20.79
CA ASN A 69 -20.20 11.19 20.34
C ASN A 69 -19.05 10.24 19.97
N ALA A 70 -17.82 10.54 20.43
CA ALA A 70 -16.66 9.73 20.08
C ALA A 70 -16.89 8.26 20.47
N GLY A 71 -16.70 7.37 19.49
CA GLY A 71 -16.88 5.94 19.66
C GLY A 71 -18.16 5.39 19.05
N GLU A 72 -19.11 6.23 18.66
CA GLU A 72 -20.37 5.77 18.03
C GLU A 72 -20.10 4.99 16.73
N VAL A 73 -19.25 5.54 15.84
CA VAL A 73 -18.88 4.87 14.58
C VAL A 73 -18.20 3.52 14.86
N LEU A 74 -17.31 3.49 15.85
CA LEU A 74 -16.59 2.28 16.23
C LEU A 74 -17.52 1.24 16.87
N ALA A 75 -18.42 1.67 17.76
CA ALA A 75 -19.40 0.80 18.41
C ALA A 75 -20.35 0.18 17.39
N ASN A 76 -20.85 0.98 16.44
CA ASN A 76 -21.70 0.51 15.35
C ASN A 76 -20.96 -0.48 14.42
N ALA A 77 -19.69 -0.20 14.11
CA ALA A 77 -18.87 -1.11 13.32
C ALA A 77 -18.54 -2.42 14.06
N ALA A 78 -18.22 -2.35 15.34
CA ALA A 78 -17.85 -3.51 16.15
C ALA A 78 -19.06 -4.39 16.48
N ALA A 79 -20.16 -3.80 16.97
CA ALA A 79 -21.38 -4.54 17.32
C ALA A 79 -22.07 -5.09 16.06
N GLY A 80 -22.40 -4.23 15.09
CA GLY A 80 -23.14 -4.66 13.91
C GLY A 80 -22.28 -5.46 12.93
N ARG A 81 -21.22 -4.84 12.38
CA ARG A 81 -20.49 -5.45 11.24
C ARG A 81 -19.53 -6.57 11.61
N ALA A 82 -19.10 -6.65 12.87
CA ALA A 82 -18.15 -7.65 13.30
C ALA A 82 -18.77 -8.71 14.20
N ILE A 83 -19.57 -8.34 15.20
CA ILE A 83 -20.17 -9.33 16.10
C ILE A 83 -21.43 -9.92 15.46
N GLU A 84 -22.42 -9.10 15.07
CA GLU A 84 -23.69 -9.60 14.51
C GLU A 84 -23.55 -10.23 13.12
N GLU A 85 -22.84 -9.58 12.19
CA GLU A 85 -22.49 -10.15 10.87
C GLU A 85 -21.44 -11.28 10.99
N GLY A 86 -20.91 -11.53 12.19
CA GLY A 86 -19.94 -12.57 12.50
C GLY A 86 -18.49 -12.17 12.22
N THR A 87 -17.58 -12.60 13.11
CA THR A 87 -16.12 -12.46 12.98
C THR A 87 -15.45 -13.70 13.58
N TYR A 88 -14.15 -13.67 13.87
CA TYR A 88 -13.49 -14.77 14.60
C TYR A 88 -13.80 -14.66 16.09
N SER A 89 -14.13 -15.78 16.76
CA SER A 89 -14.59 -15.78 18.15
C SER A 89 -13.63 -15.10 19.13
N TRP A 90 -12.32 -15.31 18.97
CA TRP A 90 -11.30 -14.63 19.76
C TRP A 90 -11.31 -13.11 19.56
N TYR A 91 -11.64 -12.65 18.35
CA TYR A 91 -11.70 -11.24 18.02
C TYR A 91 -13.00 -10.60 18.52
N ALA A 92 -14.14 -11.32 18.43
CA ALA A 92 -15.38 -10.89 19.08
C ALA A 92 -15.18 -10.68 20.59
N ALA A 93 -14.51 -11.62 21.27
CA ALA A 93 -14.17 -11.49 22.68
C ALA A 93 -13.30 -10.26 22.99
N LEU A 94 -12.36 -9.91 22.10
CA LEU A 94 -11.57 -8.67 22.22
C LEU A 94 -12.46 -7.43 22.05
N LEU A 95 -13.37 -7.43 21.08
CA LEU A 95 -14.30 -6.32 20.87
C LEU A 95 -15.20 -6.09 22.07
N GLU A 96 -15.82 -7.15 22.58
CA GLU A 96 -16.75 -7.09 23.71
C GLU A 96 -16.04 -6.75 25.03
N GLY A 97 -14.87 -7.34 25.29
CA GLY A 97 -14.18 -7.18 26.57
C GLY A 97 -13.31 -5.94 26.67
N VAL A 98 -12.79 -5.42 25.54
CA VAL A 98 -11.76 -4.36 25.54
C VAL A 98 -12.16 -3.14 24.74
N VAL A 99 -12.77 -3.32 23.55
CA VAL A 99 -13.03 -2.19 22.64
C VAL A 99 -14.34 -1.48 22.95
N LEU A 100 -15.47 -2.21 22.96
CA LEU A 100 -16.80 -1.66 23.19
C LEU A 100 -16.96 -0.92 24.52
N PRO A 101 -16.42 -1.41 25.66
CA PRO A 101 -16.54 -0.69 26.94
C PRO A 101 -15.84 0.67 26.95
N TYR A 102 -14.88 0.87 26.04
CA TYR A 102 -14.08 2.09 25.93
C TYR A 102 -14.07 2.64 24.50
N ALA A 103 -15.18 2.49 23.77
CA ALA A 103 -15.24 2.79 22.33
C ALA A 103 -14.77 4.22 22.02
N GLY A 104 -15.13 5.21 22.83
CA GLY A 104 -14.68 6.59 22.64
C GLY A 104 -13.17 6.77 22.76
N PHE A 105 -12.53 6.14 23.76
CA PHE A 105 -11.08 6.13 23.89
C PHE A 105 -10.41 5.52 22.66
N TRP A 106 -10.86 4.33 22.24
CA TRP A 106 -10.29 3.64 21.08
C TRP A 106 -10.51 4.39 19.77
N SER A 107 -11.63 5.10 19.64
CA SER A 107 -11.93 5.97 18.51
C SER A 107 -10.89 7.09 18.38
N VAL A 108 -10.62 7.80 19.47
CA VAL A 108 -9.59 8.86 19.51
C VAL A 108 -8.19 8.28 19.26
N VAL A 109 -7.85 7.15 19.87
CA VAL A 109 -6.58 6.45 19.62
C VAL A 109 -6.44 6.10 18.13
N ALA A 110 -7.50 5.64 17.49
CA ALA A 110 -7.52 5.30 16.07
C ALA A 110 -7.33 6.54 15.17
N VAL A 111 -7.83 7.72 15.57
CA VAL A 111 -7.57 8.99 14.87
C VAL A 111 -6.11 9.41 15.02
N VAL A 112 -5.60 9.45 16.26
CA VAL A 112 -4.23 9.87 16.56
C VAL A 112 -3.21 8.94 15.93
N ALA A 113 -3.43 7.62 16.00
CA ALA A 113 -2.55 6.63 15.39
C ALA A 113 -2.46 6.81 13.87
N GLN A 114 -3.59 6.93 13.18
CA GLN A 114 -3.60 7.12 11.73
C GLN A 114 -2.94 8.45 11.32
N LEU A 115 -3.21 9.54 12.03
CA LEU A 115 -2.58 10.84 11.80
C LEU A 115 -1.06 10.77 11.98
N ALA A 116 -0.60 10.23 13.11
CA ALA A 116 0.81 10.11 13.44
C ALA A 116 1.55 9.23 12.43
N VAL A 117 0.98 8.09 12.04
CA VAL A 117 1.57 7.18 11.05
C VAL A 117 1.61 7.83 9.66
N GLY A 118 0.51 8.47 9.24
CA GLY A 118 0.45 9.19 7.96
C GLY A 118 1.52 10.27 7.85
N LEU A 119 1.63 11.14 8.87
CA LEU A 119 2.66 12.18 8.93
C LEU A 119 4.06 11.58 8.97
N ALA A 120 4.30 10.59 9.84
CA ALA A 120 5.58 9.89 9.97
C ALA A 120 6.08 9.33 8.63
N PHE A 121 5.19 8.77 7.81
CA PHE A 121 5.56 8.29 6.46
C PHE A 121 5.82 9.42 5.47
N VAL A 122 5.00 10.48 5.45
CA VAL A 122 5.26 11.62 4.57
C VAL A 122 6.64 12.22 4.86
N VAL A 123 6.93 12.51 6.12
CA VAL A 123 8.21 13.13 6.52
C VAL A 123 9.38 12.14 6.60
N GLY A 124 9.09 10.84 6.70
CA GLY A 124 10.09 9.80 6.93
C GLY A 124 10.73 9.86 8.31
N PHE A 125 9.92 10.01 9.36
CA PHE A 125 10.33 10.06 10.77
C PHE A 125 9.85 8.83 11.51
N TRP A 126 10.76 8.13 12.18
CA TRP A 126 10.50 6.87 12.89
C TRP A 126 9.71 5.88 12.05
N ASN A 127 10.15 5.69 10.81
CA ASN A 127 9.39 4.96 9.81
C ASN A 127 9.02 3.53 10.25
N ARG A 128 9.95 2.77 10.85
CA ARG A 128 9.66 1.39 11.29
C ARG A 128 8.71 1.35 12.50
N PRO A 129 8.92 2.14 13.58
CA PRO A 129 7.90 2.29 14.61
C PRO A 129 6.51 2.66 14.07
N ALA A 130 6.44 3.64 13.16
CA ALA A 130 5.19 4.04 12.52
C ALA A 130 4.57 2.89 11.72
N ALA A 131 5.38 2.08 11.03
CA ALA A 131 4.88 0.89 10.33
C ALA A 131 4.35 -0.18 11.28
N VAL A 132 4.96 -0.40 12.44
CA VAL A 132 4.41 -1.32 13.47
C VAL A 132 3.05 -0.82 13.95
N VAL A 133 2.95 0.47 14.32
CA VAL A 133 1.68 1.08 14.74
C VAL A 133 0.64 1.02 13.63
N GLY A 134 1.03 1.30 12.38
CA GLY A 134 0.15 1.20 11.22
C GLY A 134 -0.38 -0.21 10.97
N LEU A 135 0.46 -1.25 11.08
CA LEU A 135 0.01 -2.64 10.96
C LEU A 135 -0.97 -2.99 12.09
N LEU A 136 -0.66 -2.62 13.33
CA LEU A 136 -1.56 -2.84 14.46
C LEU A 136 -2.90 -2.11 14.29
N TYR A 137 -2.86 -0.89 13.74
CA TYR A 137 -4.07 -0.12 13.41
C TYR A 137 -4.95 -0.85 12.39
N PHE A 138 -4.36 -1.49 11.37
CA PHE A 138 -5.16 -2.19 10.35
C PHE A 138 -5.68 -3.56 10.81
N VAL A 139 -5.10 -4.22 11.82
CA VAL A 139 -5.58 -5.52 12.31
C VAL A 139 -7.07 -5.48 12.68
N PRO A 140 -7.57 -4.49 13.46
CA PRO A 140 -9.00 -4.32 13.69
C PRO A 140 -9.80 -4.08 12.41
N VAL A 141 -9.29 -3.23 11.52
CA VAL A 141 -9.96 -2.82 10.29
C VAL A 141 -10.18 -4.02 9.36
N PHE A 142 -9.24 -4.99 9.33
CA PHE A 142 -9.43 -6.29 8.66
C PHE A 142 -10.62 -7.05 9.24
N HIS A 143 -10.70 -7.16 10.56
CA HIS A 143 -11.69 -8.00 11.23
C HIS A 143 -13.08 -7.36 11.34
N PHE A 144 -13.19 -6.05 11.09
CA PHE A 144 -14.45 -5.37 10.77
C PHE A 144 -14.98 -5.68 9.36
N GLY A 145 -14.27 -6.53 8.60
CA GLY A 145 -14.68 -6.93 7.27
C GLY A 145 -14.44 -5.86 6.20
N THR A 146 -13.62 -4.86 6.46
CA THR A 146 -13.27 -3.84 5.46
C THR A 146 -12.19 -4.36 4.48
N ILE A 147 -12.58 -5.38 3.71
CA ILE A 147 -11.72 -6.16 2.82
C ILE A 147 -11.05 -5.36 1.70
N ARG A 148 -11.62 -4.20 1.32
CA ARG A 148 -11.10 -3.41 0.19
C ARG A 148 -9.95 -2.47 0.59
N THR A 149 -9.89 -2.08 1.86
CA THR A 149 -8.98 -1.03 2.33
C THR A 149 -7.84 -1.62 3.16
N SER A 150 -8.13 -2.58 4.03
CA SER A 150 -7.15 -3.11 5.00
C SER A 150 -5.97 -3.87 4.37
N PRO A 151 -6.17 -4.86 3.46
CA PRO A 151 -5.06 -5.57 2.82
C PRO A 151 -4.14 -4.65 2.04
N LEU A 152 -4.74 -3.67 1.37
CA LEU A 152 -4.02 -2.78 0.45
C LEU A 152 -3.18 -1.73 1.16
N PHE A 153 -3.50 -1.39 2.41
CA PHE A 153 -2.58 -0.62 3.26
C PHE A 153 -1.59 -1.52 4.01
N GLY A 154 -2.05 -2.66 4.53
CA GLY A 154 -1.21 -3.55 5.33
C GLY A 154 0.04 -4.02 4.60
N VAL A 155 -0.10 -4.41 3.32
CA VAL A 155 1.02 -4.92 2.50
C VAL A 155 2.12 -3.88 2.27
N PRO A 156 1.85 -2.67 1.74
CA PRO A 156 2.90 -1.68 1.57
C PRO A 156 3.44 -1.16 2.91
N ILE A 157 2.64 -1.11 3.98
CA ILE A 157 3.14 -0.78 5.32
C ILE A 157 4.11 -1.86 5.83
N ALA A 158 3.80 -3.14 5.64
CA ALA A 158 4.70 -4.24 5.98
C ALA A 158 6.01 -4.17 5.19
N PHE A 159 5.95 -3.79 3.91
CA PHE A 159 7.14 -3.49 3.12
C PHE A 159 7.94 -2.34 3.73
N LEU A 160 7.29 -1.24 4.13
CA LEU A 160 7.95 -0.11 4.80
C LEU A 160 8.58 -0.48 6.15
N LEU A 161 8.05 -1.46 6.87
CA LEU A 161 8.65 -2.00 8.09
C LEU A 161 9.99 -2.70 7.80
N VAL A 162 10.04 -3.49 6.73
CA VAL A 162 11.28 -4.21 6.35
C VAL A 162 12.32 -3.23 5.83
N THR A 163 11.89 -2.23 5.05
CA THR A 163 12.80 -1.23 4.50
C THR A 163 13.25 -0.20 5.55
N ARG A 164 14.40 0.45 5.33
CA ARG A 164 14.80 1.65 6.08
C ARG A 164 14.26 2.90 5.39
N ALA A 165 12.96 2.93 5.09
CA ALA A 165 12.40 3.94 4.19
C ALA A 165 12.63 5.38 4.69
N GLY A 166 12.63 5.63 6.01
CA GLY A 166 12.93 6.95 6.58
C GLY A 166 14.36 7.45 6.28
N HIS A 167 15.33 6.55 6.11
CA HIS A 167 16.71 6.89 5.75
C HIS A 167 16.84 7.32 4.29
N HIS A 168 15.88 6.94 3.45
CA HIS A 168 15.81 7.37 2.05
C HIS A 168 14.96 8.63 1.94
N TYR A 169 15.61 9.80 1.83
CA TYR A 169 14.92 11.09 1.63
C TYR A 169 13.86 11.39 2.72
N GLY A 170 14.17 11.09 3.98
CA GLY A 170 13.31 11.37 5.14
C GLY A 170 14.09 11.95 6.30
N LEU A 171 13.35 12.36 7.34
CA LEU A 171 13.93 12.92 8.57
C LEU A 171 14.86 11.93 9.29
N ASP A 172 14.58 10.62 9.27
CA ASP A 172 15.45 9.63 9.91
C ASP A 172 16.87 9.69 9.33
N GLY A 173 17.01 9.78 8.01
CA GLY A 173 18.31 9.92 7.36
C GLY A 173 19.01 11.24 7.67
N LEU A 174 18.26 12.34 7.75
CA LEU A 174 18.80 13.66 8.11
C LEU A 174 19.27 13.72 9.58
N ILE A 175 18.54 13.07 10.48
CA ILE A 175 18.88 12.98 11.90
C ILE A 175 20.09 12.06 12.07
N ALA A 176 20.11 10.90 11.42
CA ALA A 176 21.21 9.92 11.51
C ALA A 176 22.55 10.48 11.00
N ALA A 177 22.53 11.47 10.09
CA ALA A 177 23.75 12.15 9.63
C ALA A 177 24.39 13.07 10.70
N ARG A 178 23.74 13.29 11.85
CA ARG A 178 24.27 14.13 12.95
C ARG A 178 24.98 13.26 14.00
N SER A 179 26.01 13.79 14.65
CA SER A 179 26.87 13.06 15.60
C SER A 179 26.42 13.07 17.07
N GLY A 180 25.26 13.66 17.39
CA GLY A 180 24.79 13.83 18.78
C GLY A 180 24.13 12.57 19.38
N ARG A 181 24.11 12.48 20.73
CA ARG A 181 23.43 11.38 21.46
C ARG A 181 21.96 11.23 21.09
N LEU A 182 21.25 12.35 20.90
CA LEU A 182 19.84 12.33 20.47
C LEU A 182 19.66 11.77 19.05
N ALA A 183 20.62 12.04 18.15
CA ALA A 183 20.59 11.49 16.80
C ALA A 183 20.83 9.97 16.81
N GLN A 184 21.80 9.50 17.60
CA GLN A 184 22.05 8.06 17.79
C GLN A 184 20.85 7.35 18.43
N LEU A 185 20.21 7.96 19.44
CA LEU A 185 19.01 7.40 20.06
C LEU A 185 17.85 7.35 19.05
N SER A 186 17.62 8.43 18.31
CA SER A 186 16.58 8.48 17.28
C SER A 186 16.83 7.45 16.18
N ASP A 187 18.06 7.28 15.72
CA ASP A 187 18.40 6.24 14.73
C ASP A 187 18.18 4.84 15.29
N ARG A 188 18.52 4.59 16.56
CA ARG A 188 18.22 3.31 17.21
C ARG A 188 16.73 3.00 17.27
N ILE A 189 15.91 4.00 17.58
CA ILE A 189 14.44 3.89 17.57
C ILE A 189 13.94 3.66 16.14
N ALA A 190 14.37 4.50 15.18
CA ALA A 190 13.97 4.41 13.77
C ALA A 190 14.32 3.06 13.12
N THR A 191 15.44 2.45 13.54
CA THR A 191 15.87 1.13 13.06
C THR A 191 15.29 -0.04 13.86
N LEU A 192 14.57 0.23 14.96
CA LEU A 192 14.14 -0.75 15.96
C LEU A 192 15.30 -1.57 16.54
N SER A 193 16.53 -1.02 16.55
CA SER A 193 17.69 -1.71 17.13
C SER A 193 17.70 -1.71 18.66
N VAL A 194 16.79 -0.99 19.30
CA VAL A 194 16.52 -1.08 20.74
C VAL A 194 15.86 -2.41 21.10
N LEU A 195 15.16 -3.04 20.15
CA LEU A 195 14.52 -4.34 20.36
C LEU A 195 15.51 -5.48 20.06
N PRO A 196 15.50 -6.56 20.87
CA PRO A 196 16.27 -7.76 20.55
C PRO A 196 15.90 -8.28 19.17
N ARG A 197 16.89 -8.48 18.30
CA ARG A 197 16.65 -9.14 17.01
C ARG A 197 16.39 -10.63 17.27
N PRO A 198 15.31 -11.21 16.73
CA PRO A 198 15.11 -12.64 16.85
C PRO A 198 16.30 -13.37 16.21
N SER A 199 16.81 -14.41 16.87
CA SER A 199 17.87 -15.23 16.30
C SER A 199 17.37 -15.92 15.03
N ARG A 200 18.26 -16.15 14.07
CA ARG A 200 17.91 -16.86 12.83
C ARG A 200 17.35 -18.27 13.09
N SER A 201 17.68 -18.87 14.23
CA SER A 201 17.14 -20.17 14.66
C SER A 201 15.64 -20.16 14.95
N VAL A 202 15.02 -19.01 15.22
CA VAL A 202 13.56 -18.90 15.44
C VAL A 202 12.79 -18.88 14.11
N LEU A 203 13.44 -18.50 13.00
CA LEU A 203 12.78 -18.30 11.71
C LEU A 203 12.06 -19.56 11.20
N PRO A 204 12.62 -20.79 11.25
CA PRO A 204 11.90 -21.98 10.82
C PRO A 204 10.61 -22.22 11.63
N GLY A 205 10.64 -21.99 12.93
CA GLY A 205 9.45 -22.09 13.80
C GLY A 205 8.40 -21.05 13.45
N ALA A 206 8.82 -19.81 13.18
CA ALA A 206 7.91 -18.74 12.74
C ALA A 206 7.29 -19.05 11.36
N VAL A 207 8.07 -19.56 10.41
CA VAL A 207 7.58 -20.00 9.09
C VAL A 207 6.52 -21.10 9.25
N ALA A 208 6.79 -22.11 10.07
CA ALA A 208 5.83 -23.18 10.34
C ALA A 208 4.53 -22.64 10.96
N ALA A 209 4.63 -21.81 12.01
CA ALA A 209 3.46 -21.23 12.68
C ALA A 209 2.60 -20.39 11.72
N LEU A 210 3.22 -19.50 10.93
CA LEU A 210 2.51 -18.66 9.96
C LEU A 210 1.88 -19.48 8.83
N SER A 211 2.53 -20.57 8.42
CA SER A 211 2.00 -21.48 7.40
C SER A 211 0.77 -22.23 7.92
N VAL A 212 0.81 -22.72 9.16
CA VAL A 212 -0.35 -23.36 9.82
C VAL A 212 -1.50 -22.37 9.97
N LEU A 213 -1.23 -21.13 10.40
CA LEU A 213 -2.25 -20.09 10.50
C LEU A 213 -2.82 -19.75 9.11
N SER A 214 -1.99 -19.63 8.08
CA SER A 214 -2.45 -19.42 6.70
C SER A 214 -3.43 -20.50 6.25
N VAL A 215 -3.11 -21.78 6.48
CA VAL A 215 -3.99 -22.91 6.18
C VAL A 215 -5.26 -22.88 7.03
N TYR A 216 -5.16 -22.56 8.33
CA TYR A 216 -6.33 -22.41 9.20
C TYR A 216 -7.32 -21.37 8.65
N TYR A 217 -6.82 -20.18 8.30
CA TYR A 217 -7.66 -19.13 7.74
C TYR A 217 -8.28 -19.54 6.40
N LEU A 218 -7.52 -20.22 5.52
CA LEU A 218 -8.02 -20.74 4.25
C LEU A 218 -9.12 -21.79 4.44
N LEU A 219 -8.90 -22.76 5.34
CA LEU A 219 -9.88 -23.82 5.65
C LEU A 219 -11.11 -23.30 6.40
N SER A 220 -11.02 -22.12 7.02
CA SER A 220 -12.17 -21.48 7.67
C SER A 220 -13.15 -20.84 6.68
N VAL A 221 -12.73 -20.57 5.44
CA VAL A 221 -13.52 -19.84 4.44
C VAL A 221 -14.85 -20.53 4.11
N PRO A 222 -14.92 -21.85 3.82
CA PRO A 222 -16.20 -22.51 3.50
C PRO A 222 -17.21 -22.54 4.65
N GLY A 223 -16.74 -22.37 5.89
CA GLY A 223 -17.59 -22.31 7.08
C GLY A 223 -18.14 -20.92 7.41
N ARG A 224 -17.88 -19.91 6.56
CA ARG A 224 -18.37 -18.54 6.76
C ARG A 224 -19.65 -18.31 5.97
N GLU A 225 -20.72 -17.97 6.67
CA GLU A 225 -22.01 -17.60 6.06
C GLU A 225 -21.94 -16.23 5.38
N VAL A 226 -21.21 -15.28 5.97
CA VAL A 226 -21.07 -13.93 5.43
C VAL A 226 -19.89 -13.83 4.48
N THR A 227 -20.16 -13.55 3.21
CA THR A 227 -19.17 -13.43 2.12
C THR A 227 -18.01 -12.50 2.45
N ARG A 228 -18.28 -11.39 3.15
CA ARG A 228 -17.25 -10.45 3.58
C ARG A 228 -16.21 -11.12 4.49
N GLN A 229 -16.64 -11.95 5.43
CA GLN A 229 -15.74 -12.65 6.35
C GLN A 229 -14.98 -13.79 5.67
N ALA A 230 -15.62 -14.47 4.72
CA ALA A 230 -14.94 -15.41 3.83
C ALA A 230 -13.77 -14.73 3.09
N LEU A 231 -14.00 -13.52 2.57
CA LEU A 231 -12.96 -12.72 1.90
C LEU A 231 -11.88 -12.23 2.87
N VAL A 232 -12.21 -11.83 4.11
CA VAL A 232 -11.20 -11.55 5.15
C VAL A 232 -10.33 -12.78 5.40
N GLY A 233 -10.94 -13.95 5.58
CA GLY A 233 -10.22 -15.20 5.81
C GLY A 233 -9.27 -15.53 4.67
N LEU A 234 -9.70 -15.37 3.42
CA LEU A 234 -8.86 -15.56 2.25
C LEU A 234 -7.68 -14.58 2.22
N GLU A 235 -7.91 -13.29 2.46
CA GLU A 235 -6.85 -12.27 2.46
C GLU A 235 -5.82 -12.51 3.57
N VAL A 236 -6.28 -12.83 4.78
CA VAL A 236 -5.38 -13.18 5.89
C VAL A 236 -4.59 -14.44 5.58
N ALA A 237 -5.22 -15.45 4.99
CA ALA A 237 -4.52 -16.66 4.56
C ALA A 237 -3.41 -16.34 3.55
N VAL A 238 -3.70 -15.56 2.51
CA VAL A 238 -2.72 -15.16 1.49
C VAL A 238 -1.57 -14.36 2.10
N MET A 239 -1.87 -13.35 2.92
CA MET A 239 -0.83 -12.53 3.56
C MET A 239 0.07 -13.37 4.48
N LEU A 240 -0.50 -14.22 5.33
CA LEU A 240 0.29 -15.10 6.22
C LEU A 240 1.16 -16.06 5.42
N GLY A 241 0.63 -16.63 4.32
CA GLY A 241 1.37 -17.51 3.42
C GLY A 241 2.54 -16.79 2.73
N LEU A 242 2.31 -15.56 2.27
CA LEU A 242 3.37 -14.72 1.68
C LEU A 242 4.43 -14.32 2.72
N VAL A 243 4.04 -13.97 3.94
CA VAL A 243 5.01 -13.67 5.01
C VAL A 243 5.82 -14.93 5.36
N ALA A 244 5.19 -16.09 5.47
CA ALA A 244 5.88 -17.37 5.71
C ALA A 244 6.88 -17.68 4.57
N GLY A 245 6.46 -17.53 3.31
CA GLY A 245 7.34 -17.71 2.14
C GLY A 245 8.51 -16.71 2.14
N GLY A 246 8.25 -15.44 2.44
CA GLY A 246 9.27 -14.41 2.57
C GLY A 246 10.28 -14.71 3.67
N LEU A 247 9.83 -15.11 4.87
CA LEU A 247 10.72 -15.50 5.96
C LEU A 247 11.55 -16.74 5.61
N ALA A 248 11.00 -17.70 4.88
CA ALA A 248 11.73 -18.86 4.41
C ALA A 248 12.85 -18.48 3.41
N LEU A 249 12.57 -17.55 2.49
CA LEU A 249 13.58 -17.02 1.56
C LEU A 249 14.65 -16.21 2.28
N TYR A 250 14.26 -15.38 3.26
CA TYR A 250 15.19 -14.65 4.10
C TYR A 250 16.10 -15.58 4.91
N TYR A 251 15.54 -16.63 5.51
CA TYR A 251 16.30 -17.67 6.21
C TYR A 251 17.33 -18.34 5.30
N ARG A 252 17.01 -18.53 4.01
CA ARG A 252 17.92 -19.06 2.98
C ARG A 252 18.92 -18.03 2.44
N GLY A 253 19.04 -16.86 3.06
CA GLY A 253 20.02 -15.83 2.69
C GLY A 253 19.52 -14.81 1.68
N GLY A 254 18.21 -14.76 1.40
CA GLY A 254 17.64 -13.69 0.58
C GLY A 254 17.80 -12.31 1.23
N GLU A 255 18.05 -11.28 0.42
CA GLU A 255 18.12 -9.89 0.89
C GLU A 255 16.71 -9.42 1.30
N PRO A 256 16.52 -8.89 2.52
CA PRO A 256 15.19 -8.59 3.07
C PRO A 256 14.30 -7.72 2.18
N VAL A 257 14.84 -6.64 1.61
CA VAL A 257 14.04 -5.68 0.85
C VAL A 257 13.56 -6.29 -0.46
N ALA A 258 14.44 -6.99 -1.18
CA ALA A 258 14.09 -7.67 -2.41
C ALA A 258 13.16 -8.88 -2.18
N VAL A 259 13.32 -9.62 -1.09
CA VAL A 259 12.35 -10.67 -0.69
C VAL A 259 10.99 -10.06 -0.38
N ALA A 260 10.94 -8.96 0.39
CA ALA A 260 9.68 -8.28 0.67
C ALA A 260 9.03 -7.74 -0.61
N ALA A 261 9.81 -7.17 -1.53
CA ALA A 261 9.32 -6.72 -2.83
C ALA A 261 8.73 -7.87 -3.66
N ASP A 262 9.33 -9.07 -3.61
CA ASP A 262 8.79 -10.26 -4.28
C ASP A 262 7.46 -10.71 -3.71
N MET A 263 7.26 -10.60 -2.39
CA MET A 263 5.99 -10.92 -1.73
C MET A 263 4.92 -9.88 -2.06
N VAL A 264 5.27 -8.59 -2.06
CA VAL A 264 4.36 -7.51 -2.51
C VAL A 264 3.95 -7.73 -3.96
N ARG A 265 4.89 -8.09 -4.85
CA ARG A 265 4.60 -8.42 -6.25
C ARG A 265 3.62 -9.59 -6.37
N ALA A 266 3.84 -10.68 -5.64
CA ALA A 266 2.94 -11.83 -5.66
C ALA A 266 1.53 -11.43 -5.16
N PHE A 267 1.44 -10.63 -4.10
CA PHE A 267 0.19 -10.09 -3.60
C PHE A 267 -0.55 -9.24 -4.63
N VAL A 268 0.16 -8.33 -5.33
CA VAL A 268 -0.44 -7.53 -6.41
C VAL A 268 -0.97 -8.45 -7.51
N GLY A 269 -0.19 -9.43 -7.94
CA GLY A 269 -0.63 -10.42 -8.93
C GLY A 269 -1.91 -11.14 -8.51
N TYR A 270 -1.95 -11.62 -7.26
CA TYR A 270 -3.14 -12.20 -6.65
C TYR A 270 -4.33 -11.21 -6.65
N ARG A 271 -4.16 -9.97 -6.21
CA ARG A 271 -5.25 -8.98 -6.13
C ARG A 271 -5.80 -8.60 -7.50
N PHE A 272 -4.95 -8.49 -8.51
CA PHE A 272 -5.38 -8.31 -9.90
C PHE A 272 -6.30 -9.45 -10.34
N LEU A 273 -5.88 -10.71 -10.15
CA LEU A 273 -6.68 -11.89 -10.51
C LEU A 273 -7.96 -12.01 -9.67
N HIS A 274 -7.85 -11.75 -8.37
CA HIS A 274 -8.99 -11.77 -7.45
C HIS A 274 -10.08 -10.80 -7.92
N GLU A 275 -9.74 -9.55 -8.21
CA GLU A 275 -10.73 -8.57 -8.68
C GLU A 275 -11.23 -8.85 -10.11
N VAL A 276 -10.50 -9.62 -10.91
CA VAL A 276 -10.99 -10.07 -12.23
C VAL A 276 -12.04 -11.17 -12.08
N PHE A 277 -11.77 -12.18 -11.25
CA PHE A 277 -12.52 -13.44 -11.24
C PHE A 277 -13.55 -13.57 -10.12
N VAL A 278 -13.35 -12.86 -9.01
CA VAL A 278 -14.25 -12.95 -7.84
C VAL A 278 -15.30 -11.84 -7.87
N ARG A 279 -15.08 -10.78 -8.64
CA ARG A 279 -15.97 -9.63 -8.69
C ARG A 279 -16.76 -9.60 -9.99
N ASP A 280 -18.07 -9.66 -9.85
CA ASP A 280 -19.07 -9.61 -10.91
C ASP A 280 -19.70 -8.22 -11.09
N HIS A 281 -19.61 -7.36 -10.08
CA HIS A 281 -20.17 -6.00 -10.11
C HIS A 281 -19.13 -4.90 -10.33
N ALA A 282 -19.42 -4.01 -11.29
CA ALA A 282 -18.69 -2.76 -11.50
C ALA A 282 -18.89 -1.82 -10.30
N GLY A 283 -17.86 -1.05 -9.94
CA GLY A 283 -18.02 0.03 -8.97
C GLY A 283 -16.81 0.95 -8.91
N VAL A 284 -17.04 2.22 -8.56
CA VAL A 284 -15.98 3.25 -8.40
C VAL A 284 -14.88 2.84 -7.42
N ASN A 285 -15.21 1.90 -6.52
CA ASN A 285 -14.31 1.37 -5.50
C ASN A 285 -13.69 0.01 -5.87
N GLY A 286 -13.72 -0.38 -7.14
CA GLY A 286 -13.16 -1.62 -7.65
C GLY A 286 -12.18 -1.42 -8.80
N LEU A 287 -11.76 -2.54 -9.39
CA LEU A 287 -11.23 -2.57 -10.75
C LEU A 287 -12.36 -3.02 -11.69
N PRO A 288 -12.38 -2.58 -12.95
CA PRO A 288 -13.44 -2.93 -13.90
C PRO A 288 -13.55 -4.43 -14.20
N GLY A 289 -12.43 -5.17 -14.19
CA GLY A 289 -12.43 -6.64 -14.31
C GLY A 289 -13.24 -7.17 -15.50
N TRP A 290 -13.99 -8.25 -15.26
CA TRP A 290 -14.95 -8.85 -16.22
C TRP A 290 -16.39 -8.38 -16.01
N ALA A 291 -16.62 -7.23 -15.35
CA ALA A 291 -17.98 -6.71 -15.23
C ALA A 291 -18.61 -6.53 -16.62
N SER A 292 -19.91 -6.83 -16.75
CA SER A 292 -20.61 -6.79 -18.04
C SER A 292 -20.54 -5.39 -18.67
N VAL A 293 -20.70 -5.33 -20.00
CA VAL A 293 -20.76 -4.06 -20.73
C VAL A 293 -21.83 -3.15 -20.13
N ASP A 294 -23.00 -3.69 -19.81
CA ASP A 294 -24.11 -2.93 -19.23
C ASP A 294 -23.77 -2.39 -17.84
N ALA A 295 -23.19 -3.20 -16.95
CA ALA A 295 -22.81 -2.76 -15.60
C ALA A 295 -21.71 -1.68 -15.64
N GLN A 296 -20.77 -1.77 -16.58
CA GLN A 296 -19.76 -0.74 -16.78
C GLN A 296 -20.35 0.52 -17.43
N ALA A 297 -21.32 0.38 -18.33
CA ALA A 297 -22.00 1.51 -18.97
C ALA A 297 -22.78 2.30 -17.93
N GLU A 298 -23.56 1.62 -17.08
CA GLU A 298 -24.31 2.20 -15.97
C GLU A 298 -23.37 2.94 -15.01
N LEU A 299 -22.30 2.28 -14.55
CA LEU A 299 -21.31 2.91 -13.67
C LEU A 299 -20.70 4.17 -14.30
N LEU A 300 -20.28 4.09 -15.57
CA LEU A 300 -19.62 5.19 -16.24
C LEU A 300 -20.59 6.34 -16.53
N ALA A 301 -21.75 6.07 -17.09
CA ALA A 301 -22.71 7.07 -17.53
C ALA A 301 -23.49 7.71 -16.37
N GLU A 302 -23.89 6.91 -15.38
CA GLU A 302 -24.80 7.38 -14.32
C GLU A 302 -24.06 7.83 -13.05
N THR A 303 -22.86 7.30 -12.81
CA THR A 303 -22.08 7.65 -11.61
C THR A 303 -20.84 8.47 -11.92
N ILE A 304 -19.96 7.97 -12.78
CA ILE A 304 -18.64 8.59 -12.97
C ILE A 304 -18.76 9.89 -13.78
N VAL A 305 -19.39 9.87 -14.96
CA VAL A 305 -19.49 11.03 -15.85
C VAL A 305 -20.11 12.24 -15.16
N PRO A 306 -21.26 12.15 -14.47
CA PRO A 306 -21.90 13.30 -13.83
C PRO A 306 -21.07 13.91 -12.69
N ALA A 307 -20.20 13.11 -12.05
CA ALA A 307 -19.39 13.52 -10.92
C ALA A 307 -17.91 13.74 -11.26
N HIS A 308 -17.51 13.60 -12.53
CA HIS A 308 -16.12 13.82 -12.96
C HIS A 308 -15.85 15.29 -13.31
N VAL A 309 -14.62 15.57 -13.72
CA VAL A 309 -14.21 16.89 -14.20
C VAL A 309 -14.50 16.95 -15.70
N GLY A 310 -14.99 18.10 -16.18
CA GLY A 310 -15.50 18.26 -17.55
C GLY A 310 -14.65 17.61 -18.65
N PRO A 311 -13.34 17.88 -18.74
CA PRO A 311 -12.50 17.27 -19.79
C PRO A 311 -12.46 15.74 -19.76
N VAL A 312 -12.48 15.14 -18.58
CA VAL A 312 -12.47 13.68 -18.44
C VAL A 312 -13.85 13.10 -18.69
N ALA A 313 -14.92 13.73 -18.17
CA ALA A 313 -16.30 13.34 -18.45
C ALA A 313 -16.56 13.30 -19.95
N THR A 314 -16.19 14.37 -20.68
CA THR A 314 -16.30 14.42 -22.14
C THR A 314 -15.50 13.32 -22.82
N ALA A 315 -14.28 13.01 -22.36
CA ALA A 315 -13.49 11.92 -22.93
C ALA A 315 -14.16 10.55 -22.70
N ILE A 316 -14.76 10.32 -21.54
CA ILE A 316 -15.51 9.09 -21.25
C ILE A 316 -16.72 8.98 -22.18
N GLU A 317 -17.51 10.06 -22.31
CA GLU A 317 -18.72 10.08 -23.16
C GLU A 317 -18.42 9.91 -24.65
N THR A 318 -17.33 10.52 -25.14
CA THR A 318 -17.04 10.57 -26.58
C THR A 318 -16.14 9.43 -27.05
N VAL A 319 -15.30 8.87 -26.18
CA VAL A 319 -14.31 7.84 -26.54
C VAL A 319 -14.64 6.51 -25.88
N VAL A 320 -14.89 6.49 -24.57
CA VAL A 320 -15.00 5.23 -23.80
C VAL A 320 -16.37 4.59 -23.98
N LEU A 321 -17.46 5.30 -23.68
CA LEU A 321 -18.83 4.76 -23.75
C LEU A 321 -19.20 4.22 -25.14
N PRO A 322 -18.91 4.91 -26.27
CA PRO A 322 -19.28 4.41 -27.60
C PRO A 322 -18.53 3.15 -28.01
N THR A 323 -17.36 2.90 -27.39
CA THR A 323 -16.51 1.73 -27.67
C THR A 323 -16.38 0.82 -26.45
N LEU A 324 -17.33 0.89 -25.51
CA LEU A 324 -17.23 0.18 -24.24
C LEU A 324 -17.05 -1.34 -24.37
N PRO A 325 -17.70 -2.06 -25.32
CA PRO A 325 -17.44 -3.49 -25.52
C PRO A 325 -15.96 -3.81 -25.76
N PHE A 326 -15.25 -2.94 -26.49
CA PHE A 326 -13.82 -3.08 -26.70
C PHE A 326 -13.03 -2.83 -25.40
N TRP A 327 -13.36 -1.76 -24.66
CA TRP A 327 -12.67 -1.42 -23.42
C TRP A 327 -12.85 -2.46 -22.31
N VAL A 328 -14.03 -3.07 -22.17
CA VAL A 328 -14.26 -4.17 -21.21
C VAL A 328 -13.27 -5.31 -21.45
N VAL A 329 -13.09 -5.72 -22.72
CA VAL A 329 -12.13 -6.78 -23.08
C VAL A 329 -10.70 -6.33 -22.80
N VAL A 330 -10.33 -5.08 -23.12
CA VAL A 330 -8.99 -4.53 -22.83
C VAL A 330 -8.70 -4.53 -21.33
N PHE A 331 -9.63 -4.04 -20.51
CA PHE A 331 -9.50 -4.00 -19.06
C PHE A 331 -9.30 -5.40 -18.48
N ALA A 332 -10.17 -6.34 -18.86
CA ALA A 332 -10.09 -7.71 -18.39
C ALA A 332 -8.79 -8.40 -18.83
N ALA A 333 -8.39 -8.24 -20.09
CA ALA A 333 -7.18 -8.85 -20.64
C ALA A 333 -5.91 -8.30 -19.98
N VAL A 334 -5.81 -6.97 -19.82
CA VAL A 334 -4.66 -6.35 -19.15
C VAL A 334 -4.61 -6.76 -17.68
N GLN A 335 -5.74 -6.70 -16.97
CA GLN A 335 -5.79 -7.06 -15.54
C GLN A 335 -5.42 -8.54 -15.32
N THR A 336 -5.92 -9.45 -16.17
CA THR A 336 -5.61 -10.89 -16.12
C THR A 336 -4.13 -11.16 -16.44
N ALA A 337 -3.63 -10.61 -17.55
CA ALA A 337 -2.26 -10.84 -18.01
C ALA A 337 -1.23 -10.29 -17.02
N VAL A 338 -1.44 -9.07 -16.52
CA VAL A 338 -0.60 -8.46 -15.48
C VAL A 338 -0.69 -9.26 -14.19
N GLY A 339 -1.89 -9.64 -13.76
CA GLY A 339 -2.11 -10.44 -12.55
C GLY A 339 -1.34 -11.76 -12.57
N ALA A 340 -1.50 -12.54 -13.66
CA ALA A 340 -0.81 -13.81 -13.83
C ALA A 340 0.71 -13.63 -13.90
N ALA A 341 1.19 -12.68 -14.71
CA ALA A 341 2.61 -12.41 -14.87
C ALA A 341 3.26 -11.96 -13.56
N LEU A 342 2.60 -11.08 -12.79
CA LEU A 342 3.08 -10.63 -11.49
C LEU A 342 3.02 -11.74 -10.43
N LEU A 343 2.02 -12.62 -10.45
CA LEU A 343 1.93 -13.72 -9.49
C LEU A 343 3.11 -14.69 -9.63
N VAL A 344 3.42 -15.13 -10.87
CA VAL A 344 4.52 -16.06 -11.14
C VAL A 344 5.89 -15.37 -11.31
N GLY A 345 5.89 -14.05 -11.47
CA GLY A 345 7.11 -13.25 -11.63
C GLY A 345 7.73 -13.41 -13.01
N TYR A 346 6.89 -13.42 -14.04
CA TYR A 346 7.30 -13.43 -15.44
C TYR A 346 7.35 -12.01 -16.01
N ARG A 347 8.52 -11.60 -16.50
CA ARG A 347 8.75 -10.23 -17.02
C ARG A 347 8.25 -9.17 -16.03
N THR A 348 8.56 -9.40 -14.76
CA THR A 348 8.09 -8.69 -13.58
C THR A 348 8.12 -7.18 -13.75
N ARG A 349 9.23 -6.64 -14.28
CA ARG A 349 9.38 -5.20 -14.51
C ARG A 349 8.39 -4.67 -15.54
N LEU A 350 8.22 -5.37 -16.67
CA LEU A 350 7.26 -4.99 -17.70
C LEU A 350 5.84 -5.10 -17.16
N ALA A 351 5.49 -6.24 -16.56
CA ALA A 351 4.16 -6.48 -15.99
C ALA A 351 3.81 -5.45 -14.91
N GLY A 352 4.75 -5.15 -14.01
CA GLY A 352 4.56 -4.13 -12.97
C GLY A 352 4.45 -2.72 -13.55
N THR A 353 5.22 -2.38 -14.59
CA THR A 353 5.10 -1.07 -15.26
C THR A 353 3.75 -0.92 -15.96
N VAL A 354 3.32 -1.94 -16.69
CA VAL A 354 1.99 -1.99 -17.33
C VAL A 354 0.89 -1.91 -16.27
N GLY A 355 1.02 -2.67 -15.17
CA GLY A 355 0.07 -2.64 -14.06
C GLY A 355 -0.02 -1.26 -13.39
N ALA A 356 1.10 -0.62 -13.09
CA ALA A 356 1.13 0.72 -12.51
C ALA A 356 0.53 1.76 -13.48
N GLY A 357 0.88 1.71 -14.77
CA GLY A 357 0.31 2.59 -15.79
C GLY A 357 -1.20 2.39 -15.96
N TYR A 358 -1.65 1.14 -15.96
CA TYR A 358 -3.07 0.78 -15.99
C TYR A 358 -3.83 1.36 -14.79
N LEU A 359 -3.29 1.23 -13.57
CA LEU A 359 -3.91 1.81 -12.37
C LEU A 359 -3.97 3.34 -12.43
N VAL A 360 -2.96 4.02 -13.00
CA VAL A 360 -3.01 5.48 -13.21
C VAL A 360 -4.12 5.87 -14.19
N VAL A 361 -4.29 5.13 -15.29
CA VAL A 361 -5.40 5.34 -16.23
C VAL A 361 -6.74 5.16 -15.51
N LEU A 362 -6.90 4.10 -14.72
CA LEU A 362 -8.13 3.86 -13.97
C LEU A 362 -8.42 4.95 -12.93
N ILE A 363 -7.41 5.42 -12.20
CA ILE A 363 -7.56 6.57 -11.29
C ILE A 363 -8.07 7.78 -12.08
N GLY A 364 -7.47 8.06 -13.24
CA GLY A 364 -7.86 9.16 -14.11
C GLY A 364 -9.28 9.02 -14.69
N LEU A 365 -9.79 7.81 -14.85
CA LEU A 365 -11.16 7.51 -15.27
C LEU A 365 -12.18 7.53 -14.13
N GLY A 366 -11.75 7.70 -12.88
CA GLY A 366 -12.67 7.77 -11.73
C GLY A 366 -12.76 6.52 -10.85
N PHE A 367 -11.89 5.52 -11.04
CA PHE A 367 -11.77 4.37 -10.13
C PHE A 367 -10.92 4.74 -8.89
N VAL A 368 -11.50 5.56 -8.02
CA VAL A 368 -10.76 6.36 -7.04
C VAL A 368 -10.40 5.68 -5.72
N ARG A 369 -10.78 4.41 -5.51
CA ARG A 369 -10.47 3.71 -4.23
C ARG A 369 -9.47 2.57 -4.39
N LEU A 370 -9.82 1.53 -5.13
CA LEU A 370 -8.98 0.34 -5.20
C LEU A 370 -7.72 0.56 -6.03
N ALA A 371 -7.84 1.28 -7.15
CA ALA A 371 -6.71 1.54 -8.03
C ALA A 371 -5.56 2.30 -7.33
N PRO A 372 -5.79 3.42 -6.61
CA PRO A 372 -4.72 4.10 -5.88
C PRO A 372 -4.18 3.27 -4.72
N LEU A 373 -5.03 2.53 -4.00
CA LEU A 373 -4.58 1.64 -2.93
C LEU A 373 -3.63 0.53 -3.44
N LEU A 374 -3.90 -0.01 -4.63
CA LEU A 374 -3.05 -1.03 -5.24
C LEU A 374 -1.80 -0.44 -5.91
N PHE A 375 -1.83 0.84 -6.28
CA PHE A 375 -0.74 1.53 -6.98
C PHE A 375 0.58 1.49 -6.21
N ALA A 376 0.57 1.71 -4.89
CA ALA A 376 1.79 1.68 -4.07
C ALA A 376 2.52 0.33 -4.18
N SER A 377 1.76 -0.76 -4.11
CA SER A 377 2.27 -2.12 -4.20
C SER A 377 2.69 -2.47 -5.63
N ALA A 378 1.93 -2.01 -6.64
CA ALA A 378 2.31 -2.16 -8.05
C ALA A 378 3.60 -1.39 -8.38
N LEU A 379 3.83 -0.24 -7.75
CA LEU A 379 5.07 0.53 -7.86
C LEU A 379 6.27 -0.26 -7.32
N VAL A 380 6.12 -0.90 -6.15
CA VAL A 380 7.13 -1.83 -5.62
C VAL A 380 7.39 -2.97 -6.62
N ALA A 381 6.34 -3.58 -7.15
CA ALA A 381 6.47 -4.66 -8.12
C ALA A 381 7.23 -4.22 -9.39
N ALA A 382 6.89 -3.05 -9.94
CA ALA A 382 7.48 -2.49 -11.15
C ALA A 382 8.97 -2.12 -11.00
N THR A 383 9.41 -1.82 -9.79
CA THR A 383 10.71 -1.18 -9.56
C THR A 383 11.69 -2.03 -8.77
N LEU A 384 11.22 -2.85 -7.82
CA LEU A 384 12.08 -3.51 -6.82
C LEU A 384 12.01 -5.04 -6.83
N SER A 385 11.03 -5.64 -7.50
CA SER A 385 10.77 -7.09 -7.42
C SER A 385 11.36 -7.91 -8.58
N GLY A 386 11.32 -9.23 -8.42
CA GLY A 386 11.71 -10.24 -9.40
C GLY A 386 13.04 -10.97 -9.10
N ARG A 387 13.56 -10.96 -7.85
CA ARG A 387 14.93 -11.45 -7.55
C ARG A 387 15.03 -12.87 -7.00
N TYR A 388 14.03 -13.35 -6.27
CA TYR A 388 14.09 -14.62 -5.55
C TYR A 388 12.95 -15.56 -5.92
N ALA A 389 11.70 -15.12 -5.78
CA ALA A 389 10.51 -15.95 -5.94
C ALA A 389 9.82 -15.71 -7.29
N SER A 390 10.57 -15.76 -8.40
CA SER A 390 10.08 -15.40 -9.73
C SER A 390 10.65 -16.29 -10.84
N LEU A 391 9.87 -16.46 -11.91
CA LEU A 391 10.38 -17.07 -13.15
C LEU A 391 11.51 -16.25 -13.79
N ASP A 392 11.54 -14.93 -13.55
CA ASP A 392 12.65 -14.08 -13.97
C ASP A 392 13.96 -14.46 -13.27
N ALA A 393 13.93 -14.76 -11.96
CA ALA A 393 15.10 -15.21 -11.21
C ALA A 393 15.60 -16.57 -11.71
N VAL A 394 14.67 -17.51 -11.97
CA VAL A 394 14.99 -18.82 -12.58
C VAL A 394 15.63 -18.65 -13.96
N ALA A 395 15.16 -17.68 -14.74
CA ALA A 395 15.72 -17.34 -16.04
C ALA A 395 17.00 -16.48 -15.96
N GLY A 396 17.57 -16.27 -14.77
CA GLY A 396 18.80 -15.48 -14.57
C GLY A 396 18.65 -13.99 -14.83
N ARG A 397 17.42 -13.46 -14.92
CA ARG A 397 17.19 -12.03 -15.15
C ARG A 397 17.34 -11.28 -13.84
N ARG A 398 18.22 -10.28 -13.83
CA ARG A 398 18.45 -9.43 -12.66
C ARG A 398 17.63 -8.15 -12.77
N PRO A 399 16.57 -7.95 -11.98
CA PRO A 399 15.82 -6.70 -12.01
C PRO A 399 16.69 -5.55 -11.51
N MET A 400 16.70 -4.47 -12.28
CA MET A 400 17.37 -3.22 -11.94
C MET A 400 16.32 -2.11 -11.84
N PRO A 401 16.20 -1.44 -10.67
CA PRO A 401 15.24 -0.36 -10.52
C PRO A 401 15.48 0.73 -11.56
N PRO A 402 14.42 1.25 -12.20
CA PRO A 402 14.55 2.29 -13.21
C PRO A 402 15.17 3.55 -12.59
N ARG A 403 16.03 4.23 -13.35
CA ARG A 403 16.53 5.55 -13.00
C ARG A 403 15.62 6.59 -13.63
N LEU A 404 14.94 7.37 -12.80
CA LEU A 404 14.26 8.57 -13.28
C LEU A 404 15.29 9.68 -13.47
N ARG A 405 15.06 10.52 -14.50
CA ARG A 405 15.86 11.72 -14.70
C ARG A 405 15.44 12.75 -13.65
N GLN A 406 16.40 13.39 -12.98
CA GLN A 406 16.14 14.45 -12.01
C GLN A 406 15.27 15.57 -12.58
N GLN A 407 15.40 15.87 -13.87
CA GLN A 407 14.60 16.87 -14.58
C GLN A 407 13.08 16.63 -14.49
N VAL A 408 12.64 15.39 -14.19
CA VAL A 408 11.22 15.05 -14.00
C VAL A 408 10.70 15.51 -12.64
N ALA A 409 11.57 15.71 -11.63
CA ALA A 409 11.14 15.98 -10.26
C ALA A 409 10.32 17.27 -10.13
N ALA A 410 10.82 18.39 -10.67
CA ALA A 410 10.14 19.68 -10.55
C ALA A 410 8.80 19.73 -11.33
N PRO A 411 8.71 19.29 -12.60
CA PRO A 411 7.43 19.19 -13.31
C PRO A 411 6.43 18.27 -12.61
N ALA A 412 6.87 17.12 -12.07
CA ALA A 412 6.00 16.23 -11.33
C ALA A 412 5.48 16.87 -10.03
N ALA A 413 6.34 17.56 -9.27
CA ALA A 413 5.93 18.28 -8.07
C ALA A 413 4.95 19.43 -8.37
N ALA A 414 5.20 20.19 -9.45
CA ALA A 414 4.29 21.25 -9.88
C ALA A 414 2.93 20.68 -10.32
N GLY A 415 2.93 19.60 -11.11
CA GLY A 415 1.71 18.90 -11.50
C GLY A 415 0.94 18.35 -10.29
N ALA A 416 1.64 17.79 -9.31
CA ALA A 416 1.03 17.34 -8.06
C ALA A 416 0.33 18.49 -7.33
N ALA A 417 1.00 19.64 -7.18
CA ALA A 417 0.41 20.81 -6.54
C ALA A 417 -0.83 21.33 -7.30
N VAL A 418 -0.77 21.40 -8.63
CA VAL A 418 -1.90 21.85 -9.47
C VAL A 418 -3.10 20.90 -9.35
N LEU A 419 -2.89 19.58 -9.44
CA LEU A 419 -3.97 18.60 -9.33
C LEU A 419 -4.56 18.58 -7.91
N PHE A 420 -3.73 18.65 -6.88
CA PHE A 420 -4.19 18.71 -5.49
C PHE A 420 -5.03 19.97 -5.24
N ALA A 421 -4.55 21.14 -5.69
CA ALA A 421 -5.29 22.39 -5.60
C ALA A 421 -6.62 22.32 -6.38
N GLY A 422 -6.62 21.72 -7.58
CA GLY A 422 -7.84 21.50 -8.36
C GLY A 422 -8.86 20.65 -7.62
N GLY A 423 -8.45 19.53 -7.02
CA GLY A 423 -9.32 18.69 -6.19
C GLY A 423 -9.84 19.42 -4.95
N ALA A 424 -8.99 20.20 -4.28
CA ALA A 424 -9.37 20.99 -3.12
C ALA A 424 -10.36 22.12 -3.45
N ILE A 425 -10.18 22.81 -4.58
CA ILE A 425 -11.08 23.90 -5.04
C ILE A 425 -12.47 23.37 -5.37
N LEU A 426 -12.55 22.19 -6.01
CA LEU A 426 -13.84 21.56 -6.30
C LEU A 426 -14.56 21.07 -5.04
N GLY A 427 -13.82 20.91 -3.93
CA GLY A 427 -14.33 20.36 -2.68
C GLY A 427 -14.50 18.84 -2.75
N ILE A 428 -14.34 18.19 -1.59
CA ILE A 428 -14.73 16.79 -1.44
C ILE A 428 -15.62 16.73 -0.22
N ASP A 429 -16.91 16.53 -0.44
CA ASP A 429 -17.85 16.24 0.63
C ASP A 429 -17.55 14.84 1.17
N PRO A 430 -17.08 14.71 2.42
CA PRO A 430 -16.73 13.42 3.00
C PRO A 430 -17.96 12.57 3.37
N GLU A 431 -19.15 13.18 3.46
CA GLU A 431 -20.42 12.48 3.70
C GLU A 431 -21.01 11.95 2.39
N ALA A 432 -20.69 12.59 1.27
CA ALA A 432 -21.09 12.13 -0.04
C ALA A 432 -20.46 10.77 -0.36
N GLY A 433 -21.25 9.87 -0.96
CA GLY A 433 -20.72 8.62 -1.47
C GLY A 433 -19.64 8.89 -2.54
N TYR A 434 -18.65 8.00 -2.67
CA TYR A 434 -17.55 8.14 -3.65
C TYR A 434 -18.02 8.41 -5.08
N GLY A 435 -19.23 7.98 -5.45
CA GLY A 435 -19.84 8.25 -6.75
C GLY A 435 -20.14 9.72 -7.01
N ALA A 436 -20.37 10.54 -5.98
CA ALA A 436 -20.68 11.97 -6.12
C ALA A 436 -19.43 12.87 -6.12
N VAL A 437 -18.28 12.34 -5.70
CA VAL A 437 -17.01 13.09 -5.56
C VAL A 437 -15.88 12.52 -6.42
N VAL A 438 -16.22 11.76 -7.47
CA VAL A 438 -15.26 11.03 -8.32
C VAL A 438 -14.18 11.96 -8.88
N GLY A 439 -14.57 13.08 -9.49
CA GLY A 439 -13.64 14.00 -10.16
C GLY A 439 -12.61 14.61 -9.21
N PRO A 440 -13.04 15.30 -8.15
CA PRO A 440 -12.14 15.87 -7.15
C PRO A 440 -11.20 14.84 -6.52
N VAL A 441 -11.71 13.65 -6.17
CA VAL A 441 -10.87 12.58 -5.60
C VAL A 441 -9.86 12.07 -6.62
N ALA A 442 -10.25 11.88 -7.89
CA ALA A 442 -9.33 11.45 -8.95
C ALA A 442 -8.15 12.41 -9.11
N LEU A 443 -8.40 13.72 -9.06
CA LEU A 443 -7.34 14.74 -9.10
C LEU A 443 -6.37 14.59 -7.91
N VAL A 444 -6.88 14.42 -6.69
CA VAL A 444 -6.04 14.22 -5.49
C VAL A 444 -5.22 12.94 -5.60
N MET A 445 -5.79 11.84 -6.08
CA MET A 445 -5.07 10.57 -6.25
C MET A 445 -3.97 10.69 -7.32
N LEU A 446 -4.23 11.35 -8.45
CA LEU A 446 -3.21 11.64 -9.46
C LEU A 446 -2.13 12.58 -8.91
N ALA A 447 -2.48 13.54 -8.06
CA ALA A 447 -1.51 14.38 -7.37
C ALA A 447 -0.55 13.55 -6.50
N PHE A 448 -1.07 12.55 -5.77
CA PHE A 448 -0.24 11.65 -4.97
C PHE A 448 0.69 10.80 -5.84
N VAL A 449 0.21 10.31 -6.98
CA VAL A 449 1.05 9.60 -7.97
C VAL A 449 2.21 10.50 -8.43
N LEU A 450 1.92 11.74 -8.81
CA LEU A 450 2.95 12.70 -9.25
C LEU A 450 3.91 13.08 -8.12
N ALA A 451 3.44 13.23 -6.88
CA ALA A 451 4.28 13.46 -5.72
C ALA A 451 5.25 12.28 -5.48
N ALA A 452 4.78 11.05 -5.61
CA ALA A 452 5.61 9.86 -5.53
C ALA A 452 6.69 9.85 -6.64
N ILE A 453 6.32 10.18 -7.88
CA ILE A 453 7.28 10.29 -8.99
C ILE A 453 8.32 11.40 -8.73
N ALA A 454 7.90 12.53 -8.18
CA ALA A 454 8.80 13.64 -7.83
C ALA A 454 9.84 13.20 -6.79
N VAL A 455 9.42 12.46 -5.76
CA VAL A 455 10.32 11.90 -4.73
C VAL A 455 11.30 10.89 -5.33
N ALA A 456 10.84 9.98 -6.18
CA ALA A 456 11.72 9.02 -6.87
C ALA A 456 12.77 9.73 -7.72
N ALA A 457 12.37 10.77 -8.47
CA ALA A 457 13.25 11.51 -9.35
C ALA A 457 14.25 12.41 -8.60
N ALA A 458 13.84 13.04 -7.50
CA ALA A 458 14.72 13.85 -6.66
C ALA A 458 15.89 13.01 -6.09
N GLY A 459 15.62 11.74 -5.80
CA GLY A 459 16.61 10.81 -5.30
C GLY A 459 17.67 10.32 -6.30
N ALA A 460 17.63 10.75 -7.56
CA ALA A 460 18.65 10.36 -8.54
C ALA A 460 20.01 11.07 -8.35
N THR A 461 20.10 12.03 -7.42
CA THR A 461 21.16 13.06 -7.38
C THR A 461 22.23 12.86 -6.32
N LYS A 462 21.94 12.11 -5.27
CA LYS A 462 22.87 11.93 -4.16
C LYS A 462 23.71 10.69 -4.45
N PRO A 463 24.99 10.80 -4.86
CA PRO A 463 25.90 9.67 -4.76
C PRO A 463 25.83 9.20 -3.31
N ALA A 464 25.62 7.89 -3.10
CA ALA A 464 25.54 7.34 -1.76
C ALA A 464 26.81 7.80 -1.04
N ALA A 465 26.65 8.67 -0.05
CA ALA A 465 27.77 8.99 0.83
C ALA A 465 28.30 7.64 1.32
N GLU A 466 29.61 7.45 1.17
CA GLU A 466 30.35 6.19 1.15
C GLU A 466 30.37 5.46 2.52
N SER A 467 29.34 5.61 3.34
CA SER A 467 29.41 5.44 4.78
C SER A 467 28.21 4.74 5.40
N ASP A 468 27.53 3.83 4.70
CA ASP A 468 26.93 2.73 5.47
C ASP A 468 28.11 1.85 5.89
N PRO A 469 28.55 1.87 7.17
CA PRO A 469 29.48 0.85 7.63
C PRO A 469 28.85 -0.47 7.23
N VAL A 470 29.60 -1.27 6.48
CA VAL A 470 29.25 -2.68 6.24
C VAL A 470 28.87 -3.19 7.62
N PRO A 471 27.61 -3.59 7.88
CA PRO A 471 27.24 -4.08 9.18
C PRO A 471 28.24 -5.18 9.47
N ASP A 472 29.06 -4.99 10.52
CA ASP A 472 30.09 -5.94 10.91
C ASP A 472 29.43 -7.30 10.77
N ALA A 473 29.98 -8.12 9.86
CA ALA A 473 29.60 -9.51 9.78
C ALA A 473 29.92 -10.04 11.16
N ALA A 474 28.91 -10.03 12.04
CA ALA A 474 29.02 -10.54 13.38
C ALA A 474 29.63 -11.91 13.20
N ALA A 475 30.87 -12.04 13.68
CA ALA A 475 31.65 -13.26 13.58
C ALA A 475 30.72 -14.40 13.99
N THR A 476 30.34 -15.19 13.00
CA THR A 476 29.69 -16.47 13.23
C THR A 476 30.79 -17.36 13.76
N ASP A 477 30.99 -17.33 15.08
CA ASP A 477 31.55 -18.44 15.82
C ASP A 477 30.47 -19.51 16.01
#